data_AF-A0A3D0YPK6-F1
#
_entry.id   AF-A0A3D0YPK6-F1
#
_cell.length_a   1.000
_cell.length_b   1.000
_cell.length_c   1.000
_cell.angle_alpha   90.00
_cell.angle_beta   90.00
_cell.angle_gamma   90.00
#
_symmetry.space_group_name_H-M   'P 1'
#
loop_
_entity.id
_entity.type
_entity.pdbx_description
1 polymer ?
#
loop_
_entity_poly.entity_id
_entity_poly.type
_entity_poly.pdbx_seq_one_letter_code
_entity_poly.pdbx_strand_id
1 'polypeptide(L)' 'MCKDHNISDKTYYRWKHKYGRMEVADARRLRELERENVELKKIVADQLLNIKVLEHVNAKKW' A
#
# COMPACT_ATOMS: atom_id res chain seq x y z
N MET A 1 -20.77 4.51 22.29
CA MET A 1 -20.59 5.10 20.95
C MET A 1 -21.70 6.10 20.63
N CYS A 2 -22.97 5.70 20.42
CA CYS A 2 -24.05 6.66 20.11
C CYS A 2 -24.39 7.63 21.26
N LYS A 3 -24.51 7.12 22.51
CA LYS A 3 -24.69 7.97 23.70
C LYS A 3 -23.51 8.92 23.94
N ASP A 4 -22.29 8.41 23.79
CA ASP A 4 -21.06 9.18 24.03
C ASP A 4 -20.84 10.27 22.98
N HIS A 5 -21.37 10.09 21.76
CA HIS A 5 -21.31 11.07 20.68
C HIS A 5 -22.61 11.87 20.51
N ASN A 6 -23.59 11.71 21.41
CA ASN A 6 -24.90 12.37 21.37
C ASN A 6 -25.59 12.25 19.99
N ILE A 7 -25.48 11.10 19.34
CA ILE A 7 -26.11 10.80 18.05
C ILE A 7 -27.12 9.67 18.21
N SER A 8 -28.19 9.70 17.40
CA SER A 8 -29.14 8.59 17.35
C SER A 8 -28.54 7.37 16.64
N ASP A 9 -28.97 6.17 17.02
CA ASP A 9 -28.57 4.92 16.36
C ASP A 9 -28.88 4.95 14.86
N LYS A 10 -30.03 5.53 14.47
CA LYS A 10 -30.41 5.70 13.07
C LYS A 10 -29.38 6.53 12.28
N THR A 11 -28.86 7.60 12.89
CA THR A 11 -27.80 8.42 12.29
C THR A 11 -26.51 7.63 12.14
N TYR A 12 -26.12 6.89 13.19
CA TYR A 12 -24.92 6.04 13.18
C TYR A 12 -24.98 4.98 12.06
N TYR A 13 -26.06 4.20 11.97
CA TYR A 13 -26.18 3.17 10.94
C TYR A 13 -26.22 3.75 9.52
N ARG A 14 -26.84 4.92 9.33
CA ARG A 14 -26.81 5.62 8.03
C ARG A 14 -25.38 6.00 7.62
N TRP A 15 -24.58 6.53 8.54
CA TRP A 15 -23.18 6.87 8.27
C TRP A 15 -22.32 5.62 8.07
N LYS A 16 -22.50 4.59 8.89
CA LYS A 16 -21.83 3.30 8.73
C LYS A 16 -22.10 2.66 7.36
N HIS A 17 -23.34 2.74 6.87
CA HIS A 17 -23.69 2.25 5.54
C HIS A 17 -23.03 3.08 4.44
N LYS A 18 -23.04 4.42 4.56
CA LYS A 18 -22.51 5.33 3.54
C LYS A 18 -20.98 5.34 3.46
N TYR A 19 -20.30 5.31 4.61
CA TYR A 19 -18.86 5.54 4.69
C TYR A 19 -18.08 4.31 5.15
N GLY A 20 -18.68 3.39 5.92
CA GLY A 20 -17.96 2.22 6.45
C GLY A 20 -17.47 1.24 5.37
N ARG A 21 -18.15 1.16 4.22
CA ARG A 21 -17.64 0.36 3.08
C ARG A 21 -16.52 1.07 2.33
N MET A 22 -16.53 2.40 2.30
CA MET A 22 -15.51 3.23 1.66
C MET A 22 -14.18 3.10 2.41
N GLU A 23 -14.22 3.24 3.74
CA GLU A 23 -13.03 3.04 4.60
C GLU A 23 -12.41 1.65 4.44
N VAL A 24 -13.23 0.60 4.32
CA VAL A 24 -12.74 -0.78 4.11
C VAL A 24 -12.11 -0.95 2.72
N ALA A 25 -12.70 -0.35 1.69
CA ALA A 25 -12.16 -0.38 0.33
C ALA A 25 -10.84 0.37 0.23
N ASP A 26 -10.74 1.55 0.84
CA ASP A 26 -9.52 2.36 0.87
C ASP A 26 -8.41 1.64 1.64
N ALA A 27 -8.73 1.05 2.80
CA ALA A 27 -7.76 0.25 3.56
C ALA A 27 -7.29 -0.99 2.79
N ARG A 28 -8.16 -1.61 1.99
CA ARG A 28 -7.77 -2.72 1.10
C ARG A 28 -6.83 -2.25 0.00
N ARG A 29 -7.17 -1.15 -0.68
CA ARG A 29 -6.34 -0.57 -1.74
C ARG A 29 -4.96 -0.15 -1.21
N LEU A 30 -4.90 0.42 0.00
CA LEU A 30 -3.64 0.77 0.64
C LEU A 30 -2.74 -0.45 0.83
N ARG A 31 -3.27 -1.57 1.36
CA ARG A 31 -2.50 -2.82 1.52
C ARG A 31 -2.03 -3.41 0.19
N GLU A 32 -2.86 -3.33 -0.84
CA GLU A 32 -2.49 -3.79 -2.20
C GLU A 32 -1.33 -2.95 -2.75
N LEU A 33 -1.41 -1.62 -2.64
CA LEU A 33 -0.34 -0.71 -3.05
C LEU A 33 0.94 -0.89 -2.23
N GLU A 34 0.84 -1.12 -0.92
CA GLU A 34 2.00 -1.43 -0.07
C GLU A 34 2.70 -2.71 -0.51
N ARG A 35 1.94 -3.77 -0.82
CA ARG A 35 2.49 -5.02 -1.35
C ARG A 35 3.19 -4.80 -2.70
N GLU A 36 2.53 -4.12 -3.63
CA GLU A 36 3.11 -3.81 -4.94
C GLU A 36 4.41 -3.00 -4.80
N ASN A 37 4.44 -2.02 -3.89
CA ASN A 37 5.62 -1.21 -3.64
C ASN A 37 6.80 -2.06 -3.13
N VAL A 38 6.54 -3.03 -2.25
CA VAL A 38 7.56 -3.97 -1.76
C VAL A 38 8.14 -4.81 -2.90
N GLU A 39 7.28 -5.39 -3.74
CA GLU A 39 7.73 -6.19 -4.89
C GLU A 39 8.52 -5.35 -5.90
N LEU A 40 8.04 -4.14 -6.21
CA LEU A 40 8.73 -3.23 -7.13
C LEU A 40 10.12 -2.83 -6.59
N LYS A 41 10.24 -2.53 -5.29
CA LYS A 41 11.54 -2.23 -4.66
C LYS A 41 12.51 -3.40 -4.76
N LYS A 42 12.02 -4.63 -4.57
CA LYS A 42 12.84 -5.84 -4.70
C LYS A 42 13.36 -6.00 -6.13
N ILE A 43 12.48 -5.88 -7.13
CA ILE A 43 12.86 -5.95 -8.55
C ILE A 43 13.92 -4.91 -8.89
N VAL A 44 13.73 -3.66 -8.44
CA VAL A 44 14.70 -2.58 -8.67
C VAL A 44 16.05 -2.88 -8.01
N ALA A 45 16.05 -3.39 -6.77
CA ALA A 45 17.28 -3.77 -6.09
C ALA A 45 18.05 -4.87 -6.84
N ASP A 46 17.34 -5.90 -7.31
CA ASP A 46 17.93 -7.00 -8.10
C ASP A 46 18.50 -6.50 -9.44
N GLN A 47 17.78 -5.61 -10.12
CA GLN A 47 18.25 -4.97 -11.35
C GLN A 47 19.51 -4.13 -11.12
N LEU A 48 19.53 -3.32 -10.07
CA LEU A 48 20.69 -2.51 -9.70
C LEU A 48 21.91 -3.38 -9.37
N LEU A 49 21.71 -4.51 -8.70
CA LEU A 49 22.80 -5.45 -8.44
C LEU A 49 23.36 -6.03 -9.76
N ASN A 50 22.49 -6.45 -10.68
CA ASN A 50 22.92 -6.97 -11.98
C ASN A 50 23.69 -5.92 -12.80
N ILE A 51 23.22 -4.68 -12.81
CA ILE A 51 23.91 -3.57 -13.47
C ILE A 51 25.32 -3.41 -12.91
N LYS A 52 25.47 -3.35 -11.57
CA LYS A 52 26.79 -3.23 -10.93
C LYS A 52 27.73 -4.40 -11.27
N VAL A 53 27.20 -5.61 -11.34
CA VAL A 53 27.98 -6.80 -11.73
C VAL A 53 28.46 -6.65 -13.18
N LEU A 54 27.59 -6.24 -14.10
CA LEU A 54 27.95 -6.05 -15.50
C LEU A 54 28.99 -4.93 -15.68
N GLU A 55 28.84 -3.81 -14.98
CA GLU A 55 29.81 -2.72 -14.97
C GLU A 55 31.18 -3.20 -14.49
N HIS A 56 31.24 -3.96 -13.41
CA HIS A 56 32.49 -4.50 -12.87
C HIS A 56 33.17 -5.51 -13.80
N VAL A 57 32.37 -6.38 -14.44
CA VAL A 57 32.90 -7.33 -15.44
C VAL A 57 33.45 -6.58 -16.65
N ASN A 58 32.75 -5.53 -17.11
CA ASN A 58 33.19 -4.75 -18.26
C ASN A 58 34.46 -3.93 -17.93
N ALA A 59 34.59 -3.41 -16.71
CA ALA A 59 35.78 -2.69 -16.26
C ALA A 59 37.04 -3.57 -16.22
N LYS A 60 36.91 -4.89 -16.00
CA LYS A 60 38.03 -5.85 -16.01
C LYS A 60 38.46 -6.33 -17.41
N LYS A 61 37.68 -6.00 -18.45
CA LYS A 61 37.97 -6.43 -19.84
C LYS A 61 38.89 -5.46 -20.59
N TRP A 62 39.27 -4.35 -19.97
CA TRP A 62 40.17 -3.33 -20.52
C TRP A 62 41.45 -3.25 -19.69
#